data_AF-A0A6L6DLZ6-F1
#
_entry.id   AF-A0A6L6DLZ6-F1
#
_cell.length_a   1.000
_cell.length_b   1.000
_cell.length_c   1.000
_cell.angle_alpha   90.00
_cell.angle_beta   90.00
_cell.angle_gamma   90.00
#
_symmetry.space_group_name_H-M   'P 1'
#
loop_
_entity.id
_entity.type
_entity.pdbx_description
1 polymer ?
#
loop_
_entity_poly.entity_id
_entity_poly.type
_entity_poly.pdbx_seq_one_letter_code
_entity_poly.pdbx_strand_id
1 'polypeptide(L)'
;MTVLFSELLVPGWAEGPDAKIGVTAFADSSTKLPCHLAEPETFFAESQAEISYAKALCGECPMRAKCLEGALSRAEPCGVWGGELFEDGKVIQAKRTAGRPRINPSINPSINQPEKEEVQLAS
;
A
#
# COMPACT_ATOMS: atom_id res chain seq x y z
N MET A 1 -24.70 -50.14 7.44
CA MET A 1 -24.51 -48.77 6.93
C MET A 1 -23.10 -48.35 7.21
N THR A 2 -22.20 -48.65 6.28
CA THR A 2 -20.78 -48.27 6.31
C THR A 2 -20.54 -47.53 5.00
N VAL A 3 -20.36 -46.21 5.09
CA VAL A 3 -19.86 -45.45 3.94
C VAL A 3 -18.38 -45.78 3.79
N LEU A 4 -18.03 -46.42 2.68
CA LEU A 4 -16.65 -46.64 2.28
C LEU A 4 -16.00 -45.27 2.00
N PHE A 5 -15.14 -44.85 2.92
CA PHE A 5 -14.14 -43.79 2.70
C PHE A 5 -13.10 -44.32 1.70
N SER A 6 -13.25 -44.05 0.41
CA SER A 6 -12.19 -44.24 -0.61
C SER A 6 -12.52 -43.49 -1.89
N GLU A 7 -12.32 -42.17 -1.90
CA GLU A 7 -12.23 -41.32 -3.10
C GLU A 7 -11.35 -40.08 -2.76
N LEU A 8 -10.25 -40.27 -2.02
CA LEU A 8 -9.20 -39.23 -1.85
C LEU A 8 -7.82 -39.75 -2.24
N LEU A 9 -7.78 -40.79 -3.08
CA LEU A 9 -6.59 -41.13 -3.83
C LEU A 9 -6.98 -40.98 -5.30
N VAL A 10 -6.69 -39.82 -5.87
CA VAL A 10 -6.72 -39.60 -7.32
C VAL A 10 -5.33 -39.99 -7.85
N PRO A 11 -5.10 -41.23 -8.31
CA PRO A 11 -3.87 -41.57 -9.00
C PRO A 11 -3.84 -40.84 -10.35
N GLY A 12 -2.85 -39.98 -10.57
CA GLY A 12 -2.54 -39.47 -11.92
C GLY A 12 -2.74 -37.97 -12.20
N TRP A 13 -3.01 -37.12 -11.20
CA TRP A 13 -3.09 -35.67 -11.47
C TRP A 13 -1.72 -34.94 -11.56
N ALA A 14 -0.62 -35.61 -11.21
CA ALA A 14 0.71 -34.99 -11.09
C ALA A 14 1.83 -35.67 -11.89
N GLU A 15 1.60 -36.84 -12.49
CA GLU A 15 2.65 -37.61 -13.16
C GLU A 15 2.33 -37.74 -14.66
N GLY A 16 2.87 -36.82 -15.45
CA GLY A 16 2.81 -36.86 -16.90
C GLY A 16 3.60 -35.70 -17.53
N PRO A 17 4.15 -35.86 -18.74
CA PRO A 17 4.85 -34.78 -19.46
C PRO A 17 3.94 -33.58 -19.78
N ASP A 18 2.61 -33.76 -19.67
CA ASP A 18 1.58 -32.73 -19.83
C ASP A 18 0.93 -32.28 -18.50
N ALA A 19 1.48 -32.69 -17.35
CA ALA A 19 0.96 -32.29 -16.04
C ALA A 19 1.09 -30.77 -15.85
N LYS A 20 -0.03 -30.05 -15.93
CA LYS A 20 -0.05 -28.61 -15.77
C LYS A 20 -0.10 -28.25 -14.28
N ILE A 21 0.96 -27.55 -13.86
CA ILE A 21 1.13 -26.78 -12.61
C ILE A 21 1.67 -27.60 -11.43
N GLY A 22 2.95 -27.98 -11.55
CA GLY A 22 3.79 -28.13 -10.37
C GLY A 22 4.23 -26.76 -9.87
N VAL A 23 3.98 -26.47 -8.58
CA VAL A 23 4.50 -25.29 -7.84
C VAL A 23 6.04 -25.17 -7.95
N THR A 24 6.72 -26.21 -8.39
CA THR A 24 8.17 -26.27 -8.60
C THR A 24 8.66 -25.53 -9.85
N ALA A 25 7.81 -25.27 -10.86
CA ALA A 25 8.24 -24.58 -12.09
C ALA A 25 8.33 -23.05 -11.94
N PHE A 26 7.73 -22.46 -10.91
CA PHE A 26 7.77 -21.02 -10.63
C PHE A 26 8.77 -20.62 -9.54
N ALA A 27 9.39 -21.62 -8.88
CA ALA A 27 10.31 -21.40 -7.77
C ALA A 27 11.63 -20.74 -8.21
N ASP A 28 11.92 -20.69 -9.50
CA ASP A 28 13.15 -20.11 -10.06
C ASP A 28 12.93 -18.73 -10.71
N SER A 29 11.97 -17.97 -10.17
CA SER A 29 11.77 -16.55 -10.53
C SER A 29 12.49 -15.61 -9.56
N SER A 30 13.66 -16.01 -9.04
CA SER A 30 14.51 -15.18 -8.17
C SER A 30 15.16 -14.04 -8.98
N THR A 31 14.36 -13.20 -9.63
CA THR A 31 14.75 -11.84 -9.93
C THR A 31 15.07 -11.20 -8.59
N LYS A 32 16.36 -11.01 -8.32
CA LYS A 32 16.86 -10.42 -7.09
C LYS A 32 16.46 -8.94 -7.06
N LEU A 33 15.25 -8.65 -6.58
CA LEU A 33 14.74 -7.30 -6.47
C LEU A 33 15.38 -6.61 -5.25
N PRO A 34 15.76 -5.32 -5.34
CA PRO A 34 16.34 -4.60 -4.21
C PRO A 34 15.49 -4.66 -2.93
N CYS A 35 14.16 -4.64 -3.07
CA CYS A 35 13.24 -4.74 -1.94
C CYS A 35 13.22 -6.10 -1.24
N HIS A 36 13.68 -7.18 -1.88
CA HIS A 36 13.79 -8.51 -1.25
C HIS A 36 15.09 -8.68 -0.48
N LEU A 37 16.05 -7.76 -0.62
CA LEU A 37 17.34 -7.80 0.06
C LEU A 37 17.42 -6.86 1.26
N ALA A 38 16.45 -5.95 1.39
CA ALA A 38 16.34 -5.01 2.49
C ALA A 38 15.32 -5.51 3.51
N GLU A 39 15.46 -5.02 4.74
CA GLU A 39 14.49 -5.30 5.80
C GLU A 39 13.10 -4.74 5.42
N PRO A 40 12.02 -5.54 5.51
CA PRO A 40 10.67 -5.12 5.11
C PRO A 40 10.20 -3.83 5.78
N GLU A 41 10.53 -3.65 7.06
CA GLU A 41 10.16 -2.47 7.87
C GLU A 41 10.67 -1.15 7.29
N THR A 42 11.79 -1.19 6.54
CA THR A 42 12.36 -0.02 5.85
C THR A 42 11.34 0.67 4.95
N PHE A 43 10.46 -0.09 4.31
CA PHE A 43 9.45 0.44 3.39
C PHE A 43 8.25 1.04 4.11
N PHE A 44 8.10 0.83 5.42
CA PHE A 44 7.01 1.36 6.24
C PHE A 44 7.49 2.39 7.27
N ALA A 45 8.75 2.81 7.18
CA ALA A 45 9.38 3.71 8.11
C ALA A 45 8.66 5.06 8.28
N GLU A 46 8.84 5.67 9.45
CA GLU A 46 8.36 7.02 9.75
C GLU A 46 9.42 8.09 9.56
N SER A 47 10.69 7.73 9.69
CA SER A 47 11.79 8.69 9.59
C SER A 47 12.00 9.10 8.14
N GLN A 48 12.19 10.40 7.91
CA GLN A 48 12.42 10.93 6.56
C GLN A 48 13.67 10.34 5.91
N ALA A 49 14.68 10.00 6.72
CA ALA A 49 15.92 9.38 6.26
C ALA A 49 15.68 7.96 5.73
N GLU A 50 14.95 7.12 6.47
CA GLU A 50 14.63 5.76 6.04
C GLU A 50 13.66 5.73 4.85
N ILE A 51 12.68 6.65 4.82
CA ILE A 51 11.80 6.81 3.65
C ILE A 51 12.63 7.14 2.40
N SER A 52 13.60 8.05 2.52
CA SER A 52 14.46 8.42 1.38
C SER A 52 15.34 7.25 0.96
N TYR A 53 15.85 6.46 1.91
CA TYR A 53 16.59 5.23 1.65
C TYR A 53 15.73 4.17 0.95
N ALA A 54 14.50 3.92 1.41
CA ALA A 54 13.54 3.02 0.77
C ALA A 54 13.24 3.44 -0.67
N LYS A 55 13.01 4.75 -0.91
CA LYS A 55 12.82 5.28 -2.27
C LYS A 55 14.05 5.05 -3.16
N ALA A 56 15.25 5.20 -2.62
CA ALA A 56 16.50 4.97 -3.35
C ALA A 56 16.65 3.51 -3.79
N LEU A 57 16.26 2.54 -2.96
CA LEU A 57 16.26 1.11 -3.33
C LEU A 57 15.38 0.82 -4.54
N CYS A 58 14.29 1.57 -4.73
CA CYS A 58 13.43 1.43 -5.91
C CYS A 58 14.06 1.99 -7.20
N GLY A 59 15.11 2.81 -7.13
CA GLY A 59 15.69 3.55 -8.26
C GLY A 59 16.13 2.67 -9.43
N GLU A 60 16.80 1.55 -9.13
CA GLU A 60 17.32 0.59 -10.11
C GLU A 60 16.44 -0.65 -10.27
N CYS A 61 15.27 -0.67 -9.62
CA CYS A 61 14.40 -1.84 -9.62
C CYS A 61 13.73 -2.02 -11.00
N PRO A 62 13.93 -3.18 -11.69
CA PRO A 62 13.37 -3.40 -13.02
C PRO A 62 11.83 -3.47 -13.03
N MET A 63 11.21 -3.71 -11.87
CA MET A 63 9.77 -3.82 -11.70
C MET A 63 9.12 -2.55 -11.15
N ARG A 64 9.89 -1.45 -11.01
CA ARG A 64 9.42 -0.20 -10.38
C ARG A 64 8.06 0.27 -10.90
N ALA A 65 7.91 0.35 -12.23
CA ALA A 65 6.68 0.83 -12.87
C ALA A 65 5.47 -0.07 -12.55
N LYS A 66 5.62 -1.39 -12.69
CA LYS A 66 4.57 -2.37 -12.37
C LYS A 66 4.23 -2.39 -10.88
N CYS A 67 5.24 -2.21 -10.03
CA CYS A 67 5.05 -2.10 -8.58
C CYS A 67 4.21 -0.86 -8.23
N LEU A 68 4.52 0.30 -8.83
CA LEU A 68 3.76 1.53 -8.64
C LEU A 68 2.32 1.40 -9.15
N GLU A 69 2.14 0.86 -10.35
CA GLU A 69 0.81 0.60 -10.93
C GLU A 69 -0.04 -0.32 -10.02
N GLY A 70 0.57 -1.39 -9.52
CA GLY A 70 -0.07 -2.29 -8.57
C GLY A 70 -0.48 -1.58 -7.27
N ALA A 71 0.41 -0.75 -6.71
CA ALA A 71 0.12 -0.01 -5.48
C ALA A 71 -1.01 1.02 -5.66
N LEU A 72 -1.03 1.73 -6.79
CA LEU A 72 -2.12 2.64 -7.14
C LEU A 72 -3.44 1.88 -7.30
N SER A 73 -3.44 0.73 -7.96
CA SER A 73 -4.66 -0.07 -8.18
C SER A 73 -5.30 -0.57 -6.89
N ARG A 74 -4.48 -0.88 -5.87
CA ARG A 74 -4.95 -1.34 -4.55
C ARG A 74 -5.18 -0.20 -3.57
N ALA A 75 -4.86 1.04 -3.96
CA ALA A 75 -4.82 2.19 -3.07
C ALA A 75 -4.07 1.87 -1.78
N GLU A 76 -2.82 1.40 -1.91
CA GLU A 76 -2.01 0.96 -0.78
C GLU A 76 -2.05 2.00 0.35
N PRO A 77 -2.42 1.59 1.58
CA PRO A 77 -2.76 2.54 2.64
C PRO A 77 -1.53 3.33 3.10
N CYS A 78 -0.34 2.72 3.05
CA CYS A 78 0.89 3.34 3.50
C CYS A 78 2.16 2.68 2.92
N GLY A 79 3.29 3.35 3.10
CA GLY A 79 4.63 2.83 2.81
C GLY A 79 5.18 3.24 1.45
N VAL A 80 6.39 2.79 1.14
CA VAL A 80 7.09 3.10 -0.11
C VAL A 80 6.86 1.99 -1.13
N TRP A 81 6.25 2.33 -2.26
CA TRP A 81 5.91 1.42 -3.35
C TRP A 81 6.34 2.00 -4.69
N GLY A 82 7.11 1.26 -5.48
CA GLY A 82 7.56 1.73 -6.80
C GLY A 82 8.34 3.07 -6.77
N GLY A 83 8.95 3.40 -5.64
CA GLY A 83 9.67 4.66 -5.40
C GLY A 83 8.82 5.83 -4.92
N GLU A 84 7.51 5.64 -4.73
CA GLU A 84 6.59 6.65 -4.22
C GLU A 84 6.16 6.33 -2.78
N LEU A 85 5.92 7.37 -1.98
CA LEU A 85 5.44 7.20 -0.61
C LEU A 85 3.92 7.34 -0.58
N PHE A 86 3.24 6.40 0.08
CA PHE A 86 1.80 6.39 0.26
C PHE A 86 1.40 6.76 1.69
N GLU A 87 0.32 7.52 1.81
CA GLU A 87 -0.41 7.79 3.06
C GLU A 87 -1.90 7.94 2.72
N ASP A 88 -2.78 7.24 3.44
CA ASP A 88 -4.22 7.20 3.21
C ASP A 88 -4.61 6.86 1.75
N GLY A 89 -3.88 5.93 1.13
CA GLY A 89 -4.13 5.50 -0.26
C GLY A 89 -3.66 6.50 -1.32
N LYS A 90 -2.93 7.55 -0.94
CA LYS A 90 -2.49 8.63 -1.84
C LYS A 90 -0.98 8.76 -1.84
N VAL A 91 -0.43 9.11 -2.99
CA VAL A 91 0.99 9.45 -3.11
C VAL A 91 1.27 10.81 -2.47
N ILE A 92 2.22 10.84 -1.56
CA ILE A 92 2.72 12.04 -0.88
C ILE A 92 4.24 12.18 -1.09
N GLN A 93 4.74 13.41 -1.09
CA GLN A 93 6.18 13.66 -1.28
C GLN A 93 6.99 13.32 -0.02
N ALA A 94 6.48 13.70 1.16
CA ALA A 94 7.10 13.47 2.46
C ALA A 94 6.03 13.45 3.57
N LYS A 95 6.28 12.68 4.64
CA LYS A 95 5.44 12.73 5.85
C LYS A 95 5.55 14.12 6.49
N ARG A 96 4.43 14.63 6.99
CA ARG A 96 4.43 15.85 7.79
C ARG A 96 5.15 15.59 9.11
N THR A 97 6.15 16.39 9.45
CA THR A 97 6.74 16.34 10.80
C THR A 97 5.69 16.80 11.80
N ALA A 98 5.55 16.08 12.92
CA ALA A 98 4.73 16.52 14.03
C ALA A 98 5.24 17.90 14.53
N GLY A 99 4.35 18.88 14.60
CA GLY A 99 4.70 20.24 14.96
C GLY A 99 3.48 21.16 14.97
N ARG A 100 3.68 22.42 15.38
CA ARG A 100 2.61 23.43 15.39
C ARG A 100 1.98 23.49 13.98
N PRO A 101 0.64 23.43 13.87
CA PRO A 101 -0.03 23.63 12.58
C PRO A 101 0.50 24.88 11.91
N ARG A 102 0.86 24.79 10.63
CA ARG A 102 1.19 25.99 9.86
C ARG A 102 -0.07 26.86 9.84
N ILE A 103 0.05 28.09 10.30
CA ILE A 103 -1.00 29.08 10.11
C ILE A 103 -1.03 29.35 8.60
N ASN A 104 -2.05 28.82 7.93
CA ASN A 104 -2.34 29.16 6.56
C ASN A 104 -3.04 30.53 6.58
N PRO A 105 -2.44 31.60 6.03
CA PRO A 105 -3.02 32.95 6.08
C PRO A 105 -4.36 33.08 5.32
N SER A 106 -4.78 32.05 4.58
CA SER A 106 -6.04 32.01 3.82
C SER A 106 -7.20 31.29 4.53
N ILE A 107 -6.99 30.68 5.70
CA ILE A 107 -8.08 30.06 6.47
C ILE A 107 -8.70 31.13 7.37
N ASN A 108 -9.80 31.74 6.93
CA ASN A 108 -10.56 32.72 7.71
C ASN A 108 -11.52 31.98 8.67
N PRO A 109 -11.36 32.05 10.00
CA PRO A 109 -12.22 31.36 10.95
C PRO A 109 -13.48 32.19 11.21
N SER A 110 -14.44 32.15 10.28
CA SER A 110 -15.79 32.68 10.50
C SER A 110 -16.83 31.69 10.00
N ILE A 111 -16.89 30.55 10.70
CA ILE A 111 -18.10 29.73 10.74
C ILE A 111 -18.33 29.41 12.22
N ASN A 112 -19.16 30.25 12.85
CA ASN A 112 -19.98 29.94 14.03
C ASN A 112 -20.87 31.16 14.31
N GLN A 113 -22.01 31.27 13.61
CA GLN A 113 -23.17 31.98 14.12
C GLN A 113 -24.30 30.95 14.29
N PRO A 114 -24.66 30.58 15.53
CA PRO A 114 -25.93 29.92 15.78
C PRO A 114 -27.06 30.94 15.67
N GLU A 115 -28.12 30.54 14.98
CA GLU A 115 -29.40 31.22 14.86
C GLU A 115 -29.94 31.61 16.25
N LYS A 116 -30.40 32.85 16.40
CA LYS A 116 -31.41 33.22 17.40
C LYS A 116 -32.16 34.48 16.98
N GLU A 117 -33.47 34.28 16.86
CA GLU A 117 -34.53 35.28 16.82
C GLU A 117 -34.27 36.44 17.78
N GLU A 118 -34.51 37.67 17.31
CA GLU A 118 -35.16 38.67 18.15
C GLU A 118 -36.29 39.31 17.35
N VAL A 119 -37.46 39.22 17.97
CA VAL A 119 -38.79 39.56 17.49
C VAL A 119 -39.09 41.01 17.90
N GLN A 120 -40.01 41.65 17.17
CA GLN A 120 -40.88 42.79 17.56
C GLN A 120 -40.40 44.25 17.38
N LEU A 121 -41.16 44.92 16.49
CA LEU A 121 -42.06 46.04 16.80
C LEU A 121 -41.47 47.46 17.03
N ALA A 122 -41.64 48.35 16.05
CA ALA A 122 -42.33 49.65 16.22
C ALA A 122 -42.18 50.55 14.97
N SER A 123 -43.32 50.81 14.30
CA SER A 123 -43.82 52.12 13.81
C SER A 123 -44.64 51.95 12.53
#